data_AF-A0A7C9AH35-F1
#
_entry.id   AF-A0A7C9AH35-F1
#
_cell.length_a   1.000
_cell.length_b   1.000
_cell.length_c   1.000
_cell.angle_alpha   90.00
_cell.angle_beta   90.00
_cell.angle_gamma   90.00
#
_symmetry.space_group_name_H-M   'P 1'
#
loop_
_entity.id
_entity.type
_entity.pdbx_description
1 polymer ?
#
loop_
_entity_poly.entity_id
_entity_poly.type
_entity_poly.pdbx_seq_one_letter_code
_entity_poly.pdbx_strand_id
1 'polypeptide(L)'
;YAVESYLEQILTHGFFHADPHPGNIAVDDMNGGRLIFYDFGMMGRISANIREGLLEAFYGIYEKNPDKVLQAMIQMGVLVPTGDMTAVRRTAQFFLDSFEQRLAAQKKEREVGALEPGFKKPLSKEGKVQKKNERLAAIGEDLLAIAADQPFRFPATFTFVVRAFSVLDGIGKGLDPRFDITEIARPYALELLKFREVGVEVALKDFQKRWDRQSRAFYNLFRQAERVDKLVEIIEQLEKGNLKLRVRALESERAFQRVATVQRTIGNAVVAGTLVNFGTILYLHSIRVPAIAAYAICALFGLQALAGVFKVKRLDKRERLITGTA
;
A
#
# COMPACT_ATOMS: atom_id res chain seq x y z
N TYR A 1 25.56 -17.36 9.89
CA TYR A 1 25.27 -18.81 9.82
C TYR A 1 23.79 -19.17 9.72
N ALA A 2 22.91 -18.90 10.71
CA ALA A 2 21.52 -19.40 10.64
C ALA A 2 20.72 -18.81 9.48
N VAL A 3 20.71 -17.48 9.36
CA VAL A 3 20.05 -16.78 8.25
C VAL A 3 20.65 -17.16 6.90
N GLU A 4 21.97 -17.33 6.83
CA GLU A 4 22.68 -17.78 5.63
C GLU A 4 22.23 -19.16 5.17
N SER A 5 22.15 -20.13 6.11
CA SER A 5 21.66 -21.48 5.82
C SER A 5 20.23 -21.47 5.28
N TYR A 6 19.35 -20.63 5.85
CA TYR A 6 17.97 -20.50 5.38
C TYR A 6 17.85 -19.81 4.02
N LEU A 7 18.69 -18.80 3.76
CA LEU A 7 18.79 -18.18 2.45
C LEU A 7 19.25 -19.19 1.41
N GLU A 8 20.27 -19.98 1.70
CA GLU A 8 20.79 -21.02 0.80
C GLU A 8 19.75 -22.11 0.53
N GLN A 9 19.05 -22.56 1.56
CA GLN A 9 17.91 -23.47 1.47
C GLN A 9 16.86 -22.97 0.46
N ILE A 10 16.37 -21.74 0.63
CA ILE A 10 15.30 -21.15 -0.20
C ILE A 10 15.79 -20.86 -1.62
N LEU A 11 16.96 -20.23 -1.74
CA LEU A 11 17.43 -19.59 -2.96
C LEU A 11 18.25 -20.54 -3.83
N THR A 12 19.06 -21.40 -3.22
CA THR A 12 19.94 -22.34 -3.94
C THR A 12 19.26 -23.70 -4.09
N HIS A 13 18.79 -24.28 -2.98
CA HIS A 13 18.35 -25.68 -2.96
C HIS A 13 16.84 -25.88 -3.22
N GLY A 14 16.02 -24.85 -3.03
CA GLY A 14 14.58 -24.89 -3.27
C GLY A 14 13.78 -25.68 -2.22
N PHE A 15 14.35 -25.95 -1.06
CA PHE A 15 13.65 -26.47 0.11
C PHE A 15 13.97 -25.61 1.32
N PHE A 16 13.07 -25.49 2.29
CA PHE A 16 13.33 -24.66 3.45
C PHE A 16 12.66 -25.22 4.69
N HIS A 17 13.30 -25.01 5.83
CA HIS A 17 12.67 -25.24 7.11
C HIS A 17 11.69 -24.10 7.42
N ALA A 18 10.42 -24.40 7.68
CA ALA A 18 9.37 -23.40 7.84
C ALA A 18 9.23 -22.88 9.28
N ASP A 19 9.90 -23.52 10.25
CA ASP A 19 9.83 -23.15 11.68
C ASP A 19 11.19 -23.10 12.40
N PRO A 20 12.01 -22.06 12.17
CA PRO A 20 13.31 -21.84 12.81
C PRO A 20 13.26 -21.54 14.32
N HIS A 21 12.33 -22.12 15.08
CA HIS A 21 12.22 -21.83 16.51
C HIS A 21 13.52 -22.24 17.25
N PRO A 22 13.94 -21.51 18.31
CA PRO A 22 15.16 -21.83 19.05
C PRO A 22 15.22 -23.24 19.65
N GLY A 23 14.08 -23.91 19.80
CA GLY A 23 14.01 -25.31 20.23
C GLY A 23 14.48 -26.30 19.16
N ASN A 24 14.45 -25.92 17.87
CA ASN A 24 14.76 -26.80 16.74
C ASN A 24 16.16 -26.56 16.16
N ILE A 25 16.88 -25.54 16.67
CA ILE A 25 18.21 -25.16 16.18
C ILE A 25 19.14 -24.92 17.36
N ALA A 26 20.31 -25.56 17.34
CA ALA A 26 21.41 -25.24 18.25
C ALA A 26 22.68 -24.87 17.50
N VAL A 27 23.63 -24.31 18.23
CA VAL A 27 24.98 -24.00 17.75
C VAL A 27 25.95 -24.87 18.53
N ASP A 28 26.77 -25.62 17.80
CA ASP A 28 27.87 -26.41 18.35
C ASP A 28 29.04 -25.47 18.71
N ASP A 29 29.35 -25.37 20.00
CA ASP A 29 30.44 -24.56 20.53
C ASP A 29 31.82 -25.22 20.35
N MET A 30 31.87 -26.55 20.19
CA MET A 30 33.11 -27.33 20.11
C MET A 30 33.71 -27.37 18.70
N ASN A 31 32.89 -27.27 17.64
CA ASN A 31 33.34 -27.36 16.24
C ASN A 31 33.20 -26.06 15.44
N GLY A 32 33.39 -24.91 16.09
CA GLY A 32 33.46 -23.62 15.40
C GLY A 32 32.09 -23.03 15.02
N GLY A 33 31.03 -23.33 15.77
CA GLY A 33 29.73 -22.68 15.61
C GLY A 33 28.83 -23.30 14.55
N ARG A 34 28.92 -24.61 14.32
CA ARG A 34 28.05 -25.31 13.36
C ARG A 34 26.60 -25.28 13.83
N LEU A 35 25.66 -25.20 12.88
CA LEU A 35 24.24 -25.29 13.18
C LEU A 35 23.80 -26.74 13.25
N ILE A 36 23.10 -27.10 14.32
CA ILE A 36 22.47 -28.40 14.52
C ILE A 36 20.96 -28.20 14.39
N PHE A 37 20.33 -28.97 13.52
CA PHE A 37 18.87 -29.01 13.37
C PHE A 37 18.33 -30.26 14.04
N TYR A 38 17.38 -30.11 14.96
CA TYR A 38 16.79 -31.23 15.69
C TYR A 38 15.51 -31.77 15.05
N ASP A 39 14.75 -30.89 14.40
CA ASP A 39 13.45 -31.20 13.82
C ASP A 39 13.43 -30.83 12.34
N PHE A 40 12.72 -31.63 11.55
CA PHE A 40 12.45 -31.43 10.13
C PHE A 40 10.96 -31.67 9.81
N GLY A 41 10.08 -31.65 10.82
CA GLY A 41 8.64 -31.88 10.67
C GLY A 41 7.92 -30.81 9.85
N MET A 42 8.47 -29.60 9.79
CA MET A 42 7.94 -28.49 8.99
C MET A 42 8.90 -28.07 7.88
N MET A 43 9.02 -28.90 6.85
CA MET A 43 9.81 -28.61 5.64
C MET A 43 8.90 -28.22 4.47
N GLY A 44 9.22 -27.10 3.83
CA GLY A 44 8.59 -26.61 2.61
C GLY A 44 9.48 -26.82 1.39
N ARG A 45 8.86 -26.85 0.21
CA ARG A 45 9.56 -26.79 -1.09
C ARG A 45 9.09 -25.57 -1.87
N ILE A 46 10.02 -24.94 -2.58
CA ILE A 46 9.76 -23.84 -3.50
C ILE A 46 9.99 -24.39 -4.90
N SER A 47 8.96 -24.32 -5.74
CA SER A 47 9.08 -24.73 -7.14
C SER A 47 10.03 -23.79 -7.88
N ALA A 48 10.73 -24.32 -8.90
CA ALA A 48 11.64 -23.52 -9.73
C ALA A 48 10.95 -22.27 -10.28
N ASN A 49 9.68 -22.38 -10.65
CA ASN A 49 8.83 -21.30 -11.16
C ASN A 49 8.70 -20.14 -10.17
N ILE A 50 8.53 -20.44 -8.87
CA ILE A 50 8.42 -19.42 -7.83
C ILE A 50 9.78 -18.74 -7.61
N ARG A 51 10.87 -19.52 -7.60
CA ARG A 51 12.22 -18.99 -7.45
C ARG A 51 12.59 -18.05 -8.61
N GLU A 52 12.33 -18.46 -9.85
CA GLU A 52 12.54 -17.63 -11.04
C GLU A 52 11.65 -16.39 -11.02
N GLY A 53 10.37 -16.54 -10.67
CA GLY A 53 9.43 -15.43 -10.54
C GLY A 53 9.88 -14.42 -9.48
N LEU A 54 10.44 -14.86 -8.35
CA LEU A 54 11.02 -13.95 -7.36
C LEU A 54 12.15 -13.13 -7.95
N LEU A 55 13.04 -13.75 -8.72
CA LEU A 55 14.15 -13.05 -9.39
C LEU A 55 13.65 -12.06 -10.44
N GLU A 56 12.69 -12.44 -11.27
CA GLU A 56 12.07 -11.56 -12.26
C GLU A 56 11.38 -10.36 -11.60
N ALA A 57 10.74 -10.55 -10.43
CA ALA A 57 10.16 -9.45 -9.66
C ALA A 57 11.25 -8.48 -9.19
N PHE A 58 12.37 -8.99 -8.69
CA PHE A 58 13.51 -8.17 -8.29
C PHE A 58 14.09 -7.37 -9.47
N TYR A 59 14.28 -8.00 -10.62
CA TYR A 59 14.73 -7.32 -11.84
C TYR A 59 13.73 -6.28 -12.33
N GLY A 60 12.43 -6.59 -12.31
CA GLY A 60 11.38 -5.65 -12.69
C GLY A 60 11.36 -4.40 -11.81
N ILE A 61 11.56 -4.55 -10.49
CA ILE A 61 11.69 -3.42 -9.56
C ILE A 61 12.96 -2.61 -9.86
N TYR A 62 14.07 -3.28 -10.17
CA TYR A 62 15.34 -2.63 -10.48
C TYR A 62 15.30 -1.82 -11.79
N GLU A 63 14.73 -2.41 -12.84
CA GLU A 63 14.57 -1.79 -14.15
C GLU A 63 13.41 -0.78 -14.21
N LYS A 64 12.62 -0.67 -13.13
CA LYS A 64 11.41 0.17 -13.06
C LYS A 64 10.38 -0.23 -14.11
N ASN A 65 10.29 -1.53 -14.38
CA ASN A 65 9.39 -2.06 -15.37
C ASN A 65 8.20 -2.71 -14.67
N PRO A 66 7.02 -2.05 -14.63
CA PRO A 66 5.83 -2.60 -13.96
C PRO A 66 5.39 -3.91 -14.63
N ASP A 67 5.59 -4.08 -15.93
CA ASP A 67 5.20 -5.30 -16.65
C ASP A 67 5.99 -6.50 -16.21
N LYS A 68 7.31 -6.34 -16.03
CA LYS A 68 8.16 -7.41 -15.51
C LYS A 68 7.72 -7.82 -14.10
N VAL A 69 7.36 -6.84 -13.26
CA VAL A 69 6.84 -7.11 -11.91
C VAL A 69 5.50 -7.86 -12.00
N LEU A 70 4.58 -7.43 -12.87
CA LEU A 70 3.29 -8.11 -13.05
C LEU A 70 3.47 -9.54 -13.58
N GLN A 71 4.31 -9.74 -14.60
CA GLN A 71 4.61 -11.06 -15.15
C GLN A 71 5.21 -11.99 -14.10
N ALA A 72 6.15 -11.48 -13.29
CA ALA A 72 6.71 -12.22 -12.17
C ALA A 72 5.64 -12.63 -11.15
N MET A 73 4.72 -11.72 -10.80
CA MET A 73 3.61 -12.04 -9.90
C MET A 73 2.66 -13.09 -10.48
N ILE A 74 2.42 -13.07 -11.80
CA ILE A 74 1.63 -14.11 -12.50
C ILE A 74 2.36 -15.45 -12.47
N GLN A 75 3.66 -15.46 -12.77
CA GLN A 75 4.49 -16.67 -12.76
C GLN A 75 4.54 -17.34 -11.38
N MET A 76 4.58 -16.54 -10.31
CA MET A 76 4.53 -17.03 -8.93
C MET A 76 3.13 -17.51 -8.50
N GLY A 77 2.10 -17.33 -9.33
CA GLY A 77 0.71 -17.62 -9.00
C GLY A 77 0.10 -16.62 -8.01
N VAL A 78 0.81 -15.53 -7.71
CA VAL A 78 0.35 -14.46 -6.81
C VAL A 78 -0.73 -13.61 -7.46
N LEU A 79 -0.65 -13.44 -8.78
CA LEU A 79 -1.58 -12.62 -9.57
C LEU A 79 -2.23 -13.48 -10.65
N VAL A 80 -3.55 -13.56 -10.62
CA VAL A 80 -4.35 -14.19 -11.67
C VAL A 80 -4.68 -13.12 -12.72
N PRO A 81 -4.33 -13.32 -14.00
CA PRO A 81 -4.68 -12.37 -15.04
C PRO A 81 -6.21 -12.36 -15.24
N THR A 82 -6.84 -11.24 -14.89
CA THR A 82 -8.25 -10.95 -15.19
C THR A 82 -8.36 -10.09 -16.46
N GLY A 83 -9.59 -9.74 -16.85
CA GLY A 83 -9.83 -9.03 -18.12
C GLY A 83 -9.05 -7.72 -18.23
N ASP A 84 -9.28 -6.78 -17.31
CA ASP A 84 -8.58 -5.49 -17.30
C ASP A 84 -7.47 -5.44 -16.24
N MET A 85 -6.22 -5.62 -16.68
CA MET A 85 -5.03 -5.49 -15.84
C MET A 85 -4.49 -4.05 -15.78
N THR A 86 -5.13 -3.09 -16.43
CA THR A 86 -4.68 -1.68 -16.49
C THR A 86 -4.61 -1.08 -15.10
N ALA A 87 -5.63 -1.31 -14.26
CA ALA A 87 -5.65 -0.84 -12.87
C ALA A 87 -4.50 -1.45 -12.05
N VAL A 88 -4.23 -2.75 -12.22
CA VAL A 88 -3.11 -3.45 -11.56
C VAL A 88 -1.77 -2.86 -11.99
N ARG A 89 -1.60 -2.59 -13.29
CA ARG A 89 -0.37 -2.00 -13.85
C ARG A 89 -0.15 -0.57 -13.37
N ARG A 90 -1.19 0.29 -13.38
CA ARG A 90 -1.13 1.66 -12.84
C ARG A 90 -0.77 1.68 -11.37
N THR A 91 -1.36 0.76 -10.60
CA THR A 91 -1.05 0.58 -9.18
C THR A 91 0.40 0.16 -8.97
N ALA A 92 0.89 -0.83 -9.71
CA ALA A 92 2.29 -1.26 -9.64
C ALA A 92 3.26 -0.13 -9.99
N GLN A 93 2.98 0.62 -11.07
CA GLN A 93 3.77 1.79 -11.45
C GLN A 93 3.83 2.83 -10.32
N PHE A 94 2.68 3.17 -9.74
CA PHE A 94 2.61 4.12 -8.62
C PHE A 94 3.48 3.67 -7.43
N PHE A 95 3.47 2.38 -7.10
CA PHE A 95 4.30 1.85 -6.02
C PHE A 95 5.79 1.86 -6.35
N LEU A 96 6.17 1.55 -7.61
CA LEU A 96 7.56 1.65 -8.08
C LEU A 96 8.05 3.10 -8.01
N ASP A 97 7.26 4.07 -8.49
CA ASP A 97 7.60 5.49 -8.43
C ASP A 97 7.71 5.99 -6.98
N SER A 98 6.78 5.56 -6.12
CA SER A 98 6.80 5.87 -4.69
C SER A 98 8.03 5.30 -3.98
N PHE A 99 8.46 4.10 -4.37
CA PHE A 99 9.67 3.46 -3.85
C PHE A 99 10.91 4.24 -4.29
N GLU A 100 10.99 4.64 -5.57
CA GLU A 100 12.05 5.48 -6.09
C GLU A 100 12.14 6.84 -5.37
N GLN A 101 11.02 7.53 -5.19
CA GLN A 101 11.01 8.83 -4.50
C GLN A 101 11.55 8.72 -3.07
N ARG A 102 11.24 7.62 -2.37
CA ARG A 102 11.78 7.36 -1.02
C ARG A 102 13.28 7.10 -1.07
N LEU A 103 13.73 6.33 -2.06
CA LEU A 103 15.13 6.06 -2.31
C LEU A 103 15.92 7.35 -2.58
N ALA A 104 15.43 8.20 -3.48
CA ALA A 104 16.02 9.48 -3.83
C ALA A 104 16.02 10.45 -2.64
N ALA A 105 14.93 10.51 -1.86
CA ALA A 105 14.84 11.32 -0.67
C ALA A 105 15.87 10.91 0.40
N GLN A 106 16.04 9.60 0.64
CA GLN A 106 17.07 9.08 1.55
C GLN A 106 18.49 9.39 1.06
N LYS A 107 18.74 9.32 -0.25
CA LYS A 107 20.04 9.69 -0.83
C LYS A 107 20.33 11.17 -0.59
N LYS A 108 19.37 12.05 -0.86
CA LYS A 108 19.49 13.50 -0.65
C LYS A 108 19.68 13.84 0.84
N GLU A 109 18.99 13.14 1.74
CA GLU A 109 19.17 13.31 3.20
C GLU A 109 20.57 12.91 3.67
N ARG A 110 21.23 11.96 3.02
CA ARG A 110 22.62 11.58 3.33
C ARG A 110 23.63 12.60 2.81
N GLU A 111 23.45 13.08 1.58
CA GLU A 111 24.32 14.10 0.99
C GLU A 111 24.22 15.43 1.77
N VAL A 112 23.01 15.81 2.18
CA VAL A 112 22.76 17.03 2.97
C VAL A 112 23.12 16.85 4.44
N GLY A 113 22.85 15.67 5.04
CA GLY A 113 23.19 15.36 6.43
C GLY A 113 24.70 15.23 6.70
N ALA A 114 25.52 15.08 5.66
CA ALA A 114 26.98 15.20 5.73
C ALA A 114 27.47 16.66 5.77
N LEU A 115 26.62 17.64 5.43
CA LEU A 115 26.97 19.06 5.32
C LEU A 115 26.30 19.93 6.39
N GLU A 116 25.08 19.59 6.86
CA GLU A 116 24.44 20.26 8.00
C GLU A 116 23.57 19.27 8.80
N PRO A 117 23.72 19.19 10.15
CA PRO A 117 22.83 18.44 11.01
C PRO A 117 21.51 19.20 11.22
N GLY A 118 20.75 19.37 10.14
CA GLY A 118 19.46 20.05 10.14
C GLY A 118 18.29 19.08 10.37
N PHE A 119 17.72 19.12 11.57
CA PHE A 119 16.52 18.36 11.95
C PHE A 119 15.34 18.77 11.05
N LYS A 120 14.91 17.92 10.12
CA LYS A 120 13.64 18.14 9.41
C LYS A 120 12.51 18.13 10.43
N LYS A 121 11.75 19.24 10.51
CA LYS A 121 10.51 19.27 11.28
C LYS A 121 9.61 18.10 10.80
N PRO A 122 9.21 17.18 11.69
CA PRO A 122 8.26 16.15 11.32
C PRO A 122 7.02 16.84 10.78
N LEU A 123 6.46 16.31 9.68
CA LEU A 123 5.21 16.86 9.13
C LEU A 123 4.20 17.01 10.28
N SER A 124 3.60 18.20 10.38
CA SER A 124 2.45 18.42 11.26
C SER A 124 1.43 17.31 11.05
N LYS A 125 0.70 16.92 12.12
CA LYS A 125 -0.31 15.86 12.06
C LYS A 125 -1.27 16.07 10.88
N GLU A 126 -1.64 17.32 10.60
CA GLU A 126 -2.47 17.72 9.47
C GLU A 126 -1.80 17.46 8.10
N GLY A 127 -0.52 17.79 7.94
CA GLY A 127 0.22 17.53 6.70
C GLY A 127 0.42 16.04 6.40
N LYS A 128 0.52 15.19 7.44
CA LYS A 128 0.55 13.73 7.26
C LYS A 128 -0.80 13.19 6.77
N VAL A 129 -1.90 13.70 7.31
CA VAL A 129 -3.26 13.35 6.89
C VAL A 129 -3.50 13.81 5.45
N GLN A 130 -3.08 15.03 5.11
CA GLN A 130 -3.23 15.58 3.76
C GLN A 130 -2.49 14.73 2.71
N LYS A 131 -1.20 14.42 2.94
CA LYS A 131 -0.43 13.53 2.03
C LYS A 131 -1.01 12.12 1.94
N LYS A 132 -1.56 11.60 3.03
CA LYS A 132 -2.24 10.30 3.02
C LYS A 132 -3.49 10.36 2.13
N ASN A 133 -4.30 11.40 2.27
CA ASN A 133 -5.50 11.59 1.48
C ASN A 133 -5.19 11.81 -0.01
N GLU A 134 -4.13 12.55 -0.33
CA GLU A 134 -3.67 12.74 -1.72
C GLU A 134 -3.23 11.42 -2.36
N ARG A 135 -2.45 10.59 -1.64
CA ARG A 135 -2.06 9.26 -2.13
C ARG A 135 -3.27 8.35 -2.33
N LEU A 136 -4.19 8.33 -1.37
CA LEU A 136 -5.43 7.55 -1.47
C LEU A 136 -6.33 8.05 -2.60
N ALA A 137 -6.33 9.35 -2.89
CA ALA A 137 -7.08 9.90 -4.02
C ALA A 137 -6.44 9.53 -5.36
N ALA A 138 -5.11 9.48 -5.44
CA ALA A 138 -4.38 9.16 -6.68
C ALA A 138 -4.52 7.69 -7.11
N ILE A 139 -4.62 6.76 -6.16
CA ILE A 139 -4.65 5.31 -6.43
C ILE A 139 -5.98 4.65 -6.03
N GLY A 140 -6.92 5.40 -5.43
CA GLY A 140 -8.10 4.83 -4.79
C GLY A 140 -9.01 4.08 -5.76
N GLU A 141 -9.24 4.65 -6.94
CA GLU A 141 -10.05 4.05 -8.00
C GLU A 141 -9.41 2.76 -8.54
N ASP A 142 -8.10 2.80 -8.79
CA ASP A 142 -7.35 1.61 -9.24
C ASP A 142 -7.38 0.49 -8.19
N LEU A 143 -7.19 0.82 -6.91
CA LEU A 143 -7.27 -0.16 -5.83
C LEU A 143 -8.67 -0.74 -5.67
N LEU A 144 -9.73 0.04 -5.93
CA LEU A 144 -11.11 -0.43 -5.90
C LEU A 144 -11.40 -1.40 -7.05
N ALA A 145 -10.97 -1.08 -8.27
CA ALA A 145 -11.10 -1.96 -9.42
C ALA A 145 -10.38 -3.29 -9.18
N ILE A 146 -9.16 -3.25 -8.66
CA ILE A 146 -8.39 -4.44 -8.28
C ILE A 146 -9.11 -5.24 -7.19
N ALA A 147 -9.66 -4.57 -6.17
CA ALA A 147 -10.33 -5.26 -5.07
C ALA A 147 -11.62 -5.95 -5.50
N ALA A 148 -12.31 -5.42 -6.51
CA ALA A 148 -13.51 -6.02 -7.09
C ALA A 148 -13.21 -7.33 -7.81
N ASP A 149 -12.13 -7.36 -8.60
CA ASP A 149 -11.73 -8.53 -9.40
C ASP A 149 -11.00 -9.61 -8.59
N GLN A 150 -10.58 -9.30 -7.36
CA GLN A 150 -9.78 -10.16 -6.47
C GLN A 150 -8.68 -10.95 -7.22
N PRO A 151 -7.79 -10.30 -7.97
CA PRO A 151 -6.81 -10.99 -8.82
C PRO A 151 -5.67 -11.59 -8.00
N PHE A 152 -5.48 -11.19 -6.73
CA PHE A 152 -4.38 -11.67 -5.90
C PHE A 152 -4.72 -12.96 -5.16
N ARG A 153 -3.86 -13.97 -5.28
CA ARG A 153 -3.92 -15.25 -4.55
C ARG A 153 -2.54 -15.60 -4.04
N PHE A 154 -2.31 -15.52 -2.74
CA PHE A 154 -0.99 -15.83 -2.20
C PHE A 154 -0.85 -17.34 -1.96
N PRO A 155 0.13 -18.02 -2.57
CA PRO A 155 0.42 -19.41 -2.23
C PRO A 155 0.84 -19.57 -0.77
N ALA A 156 0.32 -20.60 -0.09
CA ALA A 156 0.63 -20.88 1.32
C ALA A 156 2.14 -21.02 1.60
N THR A 157 2.91 -21.48 0.62
CA THR A 157 4.38 -21.58 0.70
C THR A 157 5.03 -20.23 1.06
N PHE A 158 4.50 -19.11 0.56
CA PHE A 158 5.03 -17.78 0.90
C PHE A 158 4.78 -17.41 2.36
N THR A 159 3.64 -17.79 2.93
CA THR A 159 3.33 -17.58 4.35
C THR A 159 4.40 -18.24 5.22
N PHE A 160 4.77 -19.49 4.90
CA PHE A 160 5.82 -20.21 5.62
C PHE A 160 7.21 -19.59 5.46
N VAL A 161 7.56 -19.11 4.27
CA VAL A 161 8.83 -18.39 4.03
C VAL A 161 8.89 -17.10 4.85
N VAL A 162 7.83 -16.29 4.81
CA VAL A 162 7.75 -15.04 5.57
C VAL A 162 7.82 -15.33 7.07
N ARG A 163 7.11 -16.36 7.55
CA ARG A 163 7.18 -16.80 8.96
C ARG A 163 8.61 -17.17 9.36
N ALA A 164 9.29 -17.99 8.57
CA ALA A 164 10.66 -18.42 8.88
C ALA A 164 11.63 -17.23 8.99
N PHE A 165 11.60 -16.30 8.03
CA PHE A 165 12.43 -15.09 8.11
C PHE A 165 12.05 -14.17 9.27
N SER A 166 10.76 -14.07 9.61
CA SER A 166 10.30 -13.24 10.74
C SER A 166 10.78 -13.79 12.07
N VAL A 167 10.69 -15.11 12.26
CA VAL A 167 11.20 -15.79 13.46
C VAL A 167 12.72 -15.64 13.54
N LEU A 168 13.45 -15.82 12.44
CA LEU A 168 14.90 -15.62 12.40
C LEU A 168 15.30 -14.17 12.71
N ASP A 169 14.56 -13.18 12.19
CA ASP A 169 14.82 -11.77 12.47
C ASP A 169 14.58 -11.45 13.95
N GLY A 170 13.50 -12.00 14.52
CA GLY A 170 13.19 -11.89 15.94
C GLY A 170 14.25 -12.51 16.84
N ILE A 171 14.71 -13.74 16.53
CA ILE A 171 15.78 -14.42 17.27
C ILE A 171 17.08 -13.61 17.17
N GLY A 172 17.45 -13.18 15.96
CA GLY A 172 18.68 -12.43 15.75
C GLY A 172 18.70 -11.10 16.50
N LYS A 173 17.58 -10.36 16.51
CA LYS A 173 17.44 -9.13 17.29
C LYS A 173 17.37 -9.35 18.80
N GLY A 174 16.84 -10.50 19.23
CA GLY A 174 16.88 -10.93 20.63
C GLY A 174 18.30 -11.18 21.14
N LEU A 175 19.19 -11.65 20.26
CA LEU A 175 20.60 -11.94 20.58
C LEU A 175 21.52 -10.71 20.42
N ASP A 176 21.42 -9.97 19.31
CA ASP A 176 22.11 -8.68 19.10
C ASP A 176 21.11 -7.65 18.57
N PRO A 177 20.82 -6.55 19.32
CA PRO A 177 19.94 -5.48 18.85
C PRO A 177 20.39 -4.80 17.54
N ARG A 178 21.67 -4.95 17.15
CA ARG A 178 22.23 -4.42 15.88
C ARG A 178 22.10 -5.41 14.73
N PHE A 179 21.62 -6.63 14.98
CA PHE A 179 21.44 -7.66 13.98
C PHE A 179 20.52 -7.18 12.85
N ASP A 180 20.93 -7.46 11.62
CA ASP A 180 20.15 -7.15 10.42
C ASP A 180 20.28 -8.28 9.39
N ILE A 181 19.14 -8.91 9.09
CA ILE A 181 19.03 -9.93 8.05
C ILE A 181 19.37 -9.37 6.66
N THR A 182 19.10 -8.09 6.41
CA THR A 182 19.29 -7.49 5.08
C THR A 182 20.77 -7.49 4.65
N GLU A 183 21.67 -7.18 5.58
CA GLU A 183 23.12 -7.23 5.35
C GLU A 183 23.62 -8.65 5.03
N ILE A 184 23.05 -9.65 5.72
CA ILE A 184 23.39 -11.07 5.53
C ILE A 184 22.82 -11.62 4.22
N ALA A 185 21.63 -11.15 3.81
CA ALA A 185 20.97 -11.59 2.58
C ALA A 185 21.60 -11.04 1.29
N ARG A 186 22.43 -9.99 1.39
CA ARG A 186 23.08 -9.32 0.26
C ARG A 186 23.88 -10.25 -0.66
N PRO A 187 24.86 -11.04 -0.18
CA PRO A 187 25.66 -11.91 -1.05
C PRO A 187 24.80 -12.96 -1.77
N TYR A 188 23.82 -13.54 -1.09
CA TYR A 188 22.92 -14.55 -1.66
C TYR A 188 21.99 -13.96 -2.73
N ALA A 189 21.45 -12.76 -2.49
CA ALA A 189 20.68 -12.04 -3.50
C ALA A 189 21.52 -11.74 -4.76
N LEU A 190 22.82 -11.46 -4.60
CA LEU A 190 23.75 -11.23 -5.71
C LEU A 190 24.13 -12.52 -6.44
N GLU A 191 24.24 -13.64 -5.72
CA GLU A 191 24.60 -14.94 -6.27
C GLU A 191 23.49 -15.48 -7.17
N LEU A 192 22.23 -15.31 -6.78
CA LEU A 192 21.08 -15.68 -7.61
C LEU A 192 21.06 -15.00 -8.99
N LEU A 193 21.61 -13.79 -9.09
CA LEU A 193 21.69 -13.05 -10.35
C LEU A 193 22.78 -13.60 -11.28
N LYS A 194 23.77 -14.30 -10.73
CA LYS A 194 24.83 -14.96 -11.52
C LYS A 194 24.35 -16.26 -12.15
N PHE A 195 23.38 -16.95 -11.55
CA PHE A 195 22.88 -18.24 -12.03
C PHE A 195 22.08 -18.16 -13.36
N ARG A 196 21.80 -16.96 -13.87
CA ARG A 196 21.23 -16.78 -15.22
C ARG A 196 22.35 -16.36 -16.19
N GLU A 197 23.08 -17.35 -16.70
CA GLU A 197 24.01 -17.14 -17.82
C GLU A 197 23.24 -16.94 -19.13
N VAL A 198 23.40 -15.75 -19.71
CA VAL A 198 23.89 -15.43 -21.07
C VAL A 198 23.46 -13.97 -21.34
N GLY A 199 24.38 -13.02 -21.15
CA GLY A 199 24.20 -11.60 -21.54
C GLY A 199 24.11 -10.55 -20.42
N VAL A 200 24.13 -10.94 -19.15
CA VAL A 200 23.83 -10.06 -17.99
C VAL A 200 25.08 -9.51 -17.28
N GLU A 201 26.31 -9.75 -17.78
CA GLU A 201 27.54 -9.27 -17.11
C GLU A 201 27.59 -7.74 -16.92
N VAL A 202 27.04 -6.98 -17.88
CA VAL A 202 26.98 -5.51 -17.80
C VAL A 202 25.97 -5.06 -16.74
N ALA A 203 24.81 -5.73 -16.66
CA ALA A 203 23.81 -5.45 -15.64
C ALA A 203 24.25 -5.90 -14.25
N LEU A 204 25.07 -6.95 -14.12
CA LEU A 204 25.61 -7.44 -12.84
C LEU A 204 26.59 -6.44 -12.20
N LYS A 205 27.50 -5.84 -12.99
CA LYS A 205 28.42 -4.81 -12.49
C LYS A 205 27.70 -3.52 -12.10
N ASP A 206 26.69 -3.12 -12.89
CA ASP A 206 25.83 -1.98 -12.58
C ASP A 206 24.90 -2.26 -11.39
N PHE A 207 24.44 -3.49 -11.24
CA PHE A 207 23.64 -3.95 -10.10
C PHE A 207 24.48 -3.99 -8.83
N GLN A 208 25.66 -4.60 -8.83
CA GLN A 208 26.54 -4.61 -7.65
C GLN A 208 26.81 -3.19 -7.14
N LYS A 209 27.18 -2.27 -8.04
CA LYS A 209 27.42 -0.86 -7.68
C LYS A 209 26.17 -0.10 -7.25
N ARG A 210 24.96 -0.46 -7.71
CA ARG A 210 23.70 0.21 -7.33
C ARG A 210 23.07 -0.43 -6.10
N TRP A 211 23.06 -1.75 -5.97
CA TRP A 211 22.60 -2.52 -4.82
C TRP A 211 23.39 -2.20 -3.55
N ASP A 212 24.72 -1.98 -3.65
CA ASP A 212 25.49 -1.48 -2.50
C ASP A 212 24.99 -0.11 -2.00
N ARG A 213 24.48 0.72 -2.91
CA ARG A 213 23.88 2.03 -2.59
C ARG A 213 22.40 1.95 -2.21
N GLN A 214 21.68 0.93 -2.67
CA GLN A 214 20.21 0.79 -2.65
C GLN A 214 19.70 -0.20 -1.57
N SER A 215 20.51 -1.17 -1.17
CA SER A 215 20.19 -2.19 -0.14
C SER A 215 19.78 -1.58 1.21
N ARG A 216 20.31 -0.41 1.57
CA ARG A 216 19.93 0.31 2.80
C ARG A 216 18.54 0.96 2.76
N ALA A 217 17.85 0.98 1.62
CA ALA A 217 16.44 1.39 1.55
C ALA A 217 15.50 0.19 1.68
N PHE A 218 15.93 -0.98 1.20
CA PHE A 218 15.30 -2.27 1.50
C PHE A 218 15.38 -2.59 3.00
N TYR A 219 16.55 -2.31 3.60
CA TYR A 219 16.79 -2.28 5.04
C TYR A 219 15.73 -1.50 5.83
N ASN A 220 15.26 -0.36 5.31
CA ASN A 220 14.22 0.46 5.95
C ASN A 220 12.79 -0.02 5.66
N LEU A 221 12.59 -0.85 4.63
CA LEU A 221 11.30 -1.49 4.32
C LEU A 221 11.03 -2.65 5.28
N PHE A 222 12.06 -3.43 5.61
CA PHE A 222 12.02 -4.60 6.50
C PHE A 222 12.32 -4.28 7.98
N ARG A 223 12.97 -3.15 8.31
CA ARG A 223 13.34 -2.80 9.71
C ARG A 223 12.20 -2.57 10.69
N GLN A 224 10.98 -2.32 10.22
CA GLN A 224 9.87 -2.08 11.15
C GLN A 224 9.33 -3.44 11.58
N ALA A 225 9.88 -3.96 12.68
CA ALA A 225 9.42 -5.21 13.31
C ALA A 225 7.89 -5.25 13.46
N GLU A 226 7.25 -4.12 13.86
CA GLU A 226 5.79 -4.00 13.92
C GLU A 226 5.05 -4.15 12.58
N ARG A 227 5.73 -3.93 11.44
CA ARG A 227 5.13 -4.09 10.11
C ARG A 227 5.23 -5.52 9.62
N VAL A 228 6.24 -6.26 10.01
CA VAL A 228 6.39 -7.66 9.61
C VAL A 228 5.31 -8.50 10.28
N ASP A 229 5.05 -8.28 11.58
CA ASP A 229 3.93 -8.92 12.28
C ASP A 229 2.57 -8.55 11.64
N LYS A 230 2.39 -7.27 11.29
CA LYS A 230 1.19 -6.83 10.55
C LYS A 230 1.11 -7.42 9.15
N LEU A 231 2.23 -7.63 8.47
CA LEU A 231 2.26 -8.26 7.15
C LEU A 231 1.86 -9.73 7.27
N VAL A 232 2.34 -10.45 8.29
CA VAL A 232 1.92 -11.82 8.59
C VAL A 232 0.43 -11.85 8.89
N GLU A 233 -0.08 -10.96 9.75
CA GLU A 233 -1.51 -10.88 10.06
C GLU A 233 -2.36 -10.55 8.82
N ILE A 234 -1.90 -9.65 7.96
CA ILE A 234 -2.56 -9.32 6.69
C ILE A 234 -2.56 -10.51 5.73
N ILE A 235 -1.43 -11.22 5.61
CA ILE A 235 -1.30 -12.42 4.75
C ILE A 235 -2.20 -13.53 5.27
N GLU A 236 -2.26 -13.78 6.58
CA GLU A 236 -3.17 -14.77 7.18
C GLU A 236 -4.65 -14.40 7.00
N GLN A 237 -4.99 -13.10 7.11
CA GLN A 237 -6.35 -12.62 6.84
C GLN A 237 -6.72 -12.73 5.35
N LEU A 238 -5.75 -12.54 4.44
CA LEU A 238 -5.90 -12.76 3.00
C LEU A 238 -6.12 -14.24 2.68
N GLU A 239 -5.35 -15.15 3.28
CA GLU A 239 -5.47 -16.59 3.08
C GLU A 239 -6.84 -17.12 3.54
N LYS A 240 -7.35 -16.59 4.66
CA LYS A 240 -8.70 -16.91 5.16
C LYS A 240 -9.83 -16.24 4.36
N GLY A 241 -9.52 -15.49 3.30
CA GLY A 241 -10.51 -14.76 2.48
C GLY A 241 -11.23 -13.62 3.22
N ASN A 242 -10.73 -13.21 4.38
CA ASN A 242 -11.41 -12.30 5.30
C ASN A 242 -10.91 -10.85 5.23
N LEU A 243 -9.93 -10.55 4.38
CA LEU A 243 -9.42 -9.19 4.22
C LEU A 243 -10.46 -8.29 3.53
N LYS A 244 -11.40 -7.74 4.30
CA LYS A 244 -12.32 -6.70 3.85
C LYS A 244 -11.58 -5.37 3.80
N LEU A 245 -10.94 -5.08 2.67
CA LEU A 245 -10.43 -3.74 2.35
C LEU A 245 -11.57 -2.73 2.38
N ARG A 246 -11.73 -2.02 3.51
CA ARG A 246 -12.71 -0.95 3.66
C ARG A 246 -12.22 0.32 2.95
N VAL A 247 -12.14 0.29 1.63
CA VAL A 247 -11.95 1.51 0.80
C VAL A 247 -13.32 2.17 0.59
N ARG A 248 -14.05 2.45 1.68
CA ARG A 248 -15.38 3.11 1.61
C ARG A 248 -15.37 4.55 2.08
N ALA A 249 -14.28 5.03 2.68
CA ALA A 249 -14.30 6.32 3.36
C ALA A 249 -14.44 7.49 2.38
N LEU A 250 -13.70 7.52 1.27
CA LEU A 250 -13.61 8.72 0.44
C LEU A 250 -14.78 8.92 -0.53
N GLU A 251 -15.27 7.87 -1.18
CA GLU A 251 -16.43 7.97 -2.09
C GLU A 251 -17.74 8.12 -1.32
N SER A 252 -17.94 7.31 -0.28
CA SER A 252 -19.14 7.40 0.57
C SER A 252 -19.23 8.75 1.25
N GLU A 253 -18.13 9.34 1.71
CA GLU A 253 -18.14 10.65 2.37
C GLU A 253 -18.48 11.77 1.38
N ARG A 254 -17.98 11.71 0.14
CA ARG A 254 -18.32 12.67 -0.92
C ARG A 254 -19.78 12.54 -1.36
N ALA A 255 -20.26 11.31 -1.59
CA ALA A 255 -21.65 11.04 -1.92
C ALA A 255 -22.59 11.48 -0.79
N PHE A 256 -22.21 11.23 0.47
CA PHE A 256 -22.99 11.66 1.63
C PHE A 256 -23.04 13.18 1.77
N GLN A 257 -21.93 13.88 1.57
CA GLN A 257 -21.91 15.35 1.55
C GLN A 257 -22.76 15.93 0.41
N ARG A 258 -22.79 15.27 -0.75
CA ARG A 258 -23.65 15.63 -1.88
C ARG A 258 -25.13 15.46 -1.52
N VAL A 259 -25.52 14.28 -1.03
CA VAL A 259 -26.89 13.98 -0.60
C VAL A 259 -27.35 14.94 0.49
N ALA A 260 -26.51 15.20 1.51
CA ALA A 260 -26.82 16.15 2.58
C ALA A 260 -27.02 17.59 2.06
N THR A 261 -26.22 18.01 1.07
CA THR A 261 -26.36 19.34 0.44
C THR A 261 -27.64 19.44 -0.40
N VAL A 262 -27.96 18.40 -1.17
CA VAL A 262 -29.20 18.30 -1.95
C VAL A 262 -30.41 18.31 -1.02
N GLN A 263 -30.40 17.50 0.04
CA GLN A 263 -31.50 17.43 1.01
C GLN A 263 -31.76 18.77 1.71
N ARG A 264 -30.69 19.49 2.13
CA ARG A 264 -30.82 20.85 2.67
C ARG A 264 -31.39 21.84 1.65
N THR A 265 -30.97 21.73 0.40
CA THR A 265 -31.45 22.60 -0.69
C THR A 265 -32.94 22.38 -0.96
N ILE A 266 -33.38 21.12 -1.02
CA ILE A 266 -34.79 20.74 -1.16
C ILE A 266 -35.58 21.22 0.05
N GLY A 267 -35.10 20.99 1.27
CA GLY A 267 -35.76 21.44 2.50
C GLY A 267 -35.99 22.95 2.51
N ASN A 268 -34.98 23.74 2.15
CA ASN A 268 -35.10 25.19 2.04
C ASN A 268 -36.09 25.63 0.94
N ALA A 269 -36.10 24.94 -0.20
CA ALA A 269 -37.04 25.23 -1.29
C ALA A 269 -38.50 24.92 -0.90
N VAL A 270 -38.73 23.81 -0.18
CA VAL A 270 -40.05 23.44 0.33
C VAL A 270 -40.53 24.48 1.35
N VAL A 271 -39.68 24.87 2.31
CA VAL A 271 -40.01 25.91 3.31
C VAL A 271 -40.34 27.23 2.63
N ALA A 272 -39.55 27.65 1.63
CA ALA A 272 -39.83 28.85 0.86
C ALA A 272 -41.19 28.76 0.14
N GLY A 273 -41.48 27.65 -0.54
CA GLY A 273 -42.76 27.44 -1.23
C GLY A 273 -43.96 27.49 -0.29
N THR A 274 -43.87 26.87 0.89
CA THR A 274 -44.93 26.91 1.90
C THR A 274 -45.13 28.32 2.44
N LEU A 275 -44.05 29.07 2.69
CA LEU A 275 -44.11 30.44 3.19
C LEU A 275 -44.68 31.44 2.16
N VAL A 276 -44.44 31.24 0.86
CA VAL A 276 -45.11 32.04 -0.19
C VAL A 276 -46.62 31.84 -0.10
N ASN A 277 -47.08 30.58 -0.10
CA ASN A 277 -48.51 30.27 -0.03
C ASN A 277 -49.15 30.86 1.23
N PHE A 278 -48.49 30.68 2.39
CA PHE A 278 -48.96 31.23 3.66
C PHE A 278 -49.00 32.77 3.66
N GLY A 279 -47.95 33.42 3.14
CA GLY A 279 -47.90 34.87 2.98
C GLY A 279 -48.99 35.40 2.05
N THR A 280 -49.31 34.69 0.96
CA THR A 280 -50.38 35.05 0.02
C THR A 280 -51.76 34.95 0.66
N ILE A 281 -52.04 33.87 1.41
CA ILE A 281 -53.32 33.71 2.13
C ILE A 281 -53.53 34.84 3.16
N LEU A 282 -52.49 35.14 3.96
CA LEU A 282 -52.55 36.21 4.96
C LEU A 282 -52.74 37.59 4.34
N TYR A 283 -52.13 37.82 3.17
CA TYR A 283 -52.29 39.07 2.43
C TYR A 283 -53.73 39.25 1.93
N LEU A 284 -54.34 38.17 1.40
CA LEU A 284 -55.72 38.17 0.92
C LEU A 284 -56.73 38.42 2.06
N HIS A 285 -56.44 37.96 3.27
CA HIS A 285 -57.25 38.21 4.47
C HIS A 285 -56.99 39.58 5.14
N SER A 286 -56.28 40.50 4.46
CA SER A 286 -55.95 41.85 4.96
C SER A 286 -55.05 41.91 6.21
N ILE A 287 -54.39 40.81 6.57
CA ILE A 287 -53.47 40.72 7.72
C ILE A 287 -52.05 41.04 7.24
N ARG A 288 -51.74 42.34 7.08
CA ARG A 288 -50.54 42.82 6.37
C ARG A 288 -49.20 42.53 7.07
N VAL A 289 -49.11 42.76 8.39
CA VAL A 289 -47.84 42.65 9.13
C VAL A 289 -47.29 41.20 9.12
N PRO A 290 -48.07 40.17 9.45
CA PRO A 290 -47.65 38.77 9.32
C PRO A 290 -47.35 38.34 7.88
N ALA A 291 -48.08 38.86 6.89
CA ALA A 291 -47.83 38.53 5.48
C ALA A 291 -46.45 39.03 5.02
N ILE A 292 -46.08 40.27 5.36
CA ILE A 292 -44.76 40.84 5.03
C ILE A 292 -43.64 40.05 5.70
N ALA A 293 -43.83 39.64 6.97
CA ALA A 293 -42.87 38.79 7.67
C ALA A 293 -42.68 37.43 6.97
N ALA A 294 -43.78 36.78 6.54
CA ALA A 294 -43.72 35.52 5.81
C ALA A 294 -42.95 35.65 4.48
N TYR A 295 -43.17 36.74 3.74
CA TYR A 295 -42.43 37.01 2.51
C TYR A 295 -40.93 37.28 2.74
N ALA A 296 -40.57 37.98 3.82
CA ALA A 296 -39.18 38.21 4.18
C ALA A 296 -38.44 36.91 4.52
N ILE A 297 -39.07 36.03 5.30
CA ILE A 297 -38.51 34.71 5.64
C ILE A 297 -38.41 33.83 4.38
N CYS A 298 -39.43 33.86 3.51
CA CYS A 298 -39.39 33.19 2.21
C CYS A 298 -38.19 33.63 1.37
N ALA A 299 -37.92 34.94 1.26
CA ALA A 299 -36.80 35.46 0.49
C ALA A 299 -35.45 34.92 0.99
N LEU A 300 -35.30 34.81 2.32
CA LEU A 300 -34.09 34.25 2.95
C LEU A 300 -33.91 32.75 2.59
N PHE A 301 -34.95 31.94 2.74
CA PHE A 301 -34.87 30.51 2.38
C PHE A 301 -34.72 30.29 0.87
N GLY A 302 -35.34 31.13 0.04
CA GLY A 302 -35.19 31.11 -1.42
C GLY A 302 -33.76 31.41 -1.85
N LEU A 303 -33.10 32.39 -1.22
CA LEU A 303 -31.70 32.71 -1.49
C LEU A 303 -30.78 31.57 -1.05
N GLN A 304 -31.03 30.96 0.11
CA GLN A 304 -30.28 29.79 0.56
C GLN A 304 -30.48 28.57 -0.35
N ALA A 305 -31.68 28.35 -0.87
CA ALA A 305 -31.95 27.28 -1.84
C ALA A 305 -31.19 27.52 -3.16
N LEU A 306 -31.19 28.75 -3.68
CA LEU A 306 -30.41 29.12 -4.86
C LEU A 306 -28.91 28.90 -4.64
N ALA A 307 -28.36 29.36 -3.51
CA ALA A 307 -26.96 29.10 -3.16
C ALA A 307 -26.64 27.60 -3.05
N GLY A 308 -27.59 26.81 -2.53
CA GLY A 308 -27.53 25.35 -2.49
C GLY A 308 -27.41 24.72 -3.88
N VAL A 309 -28.23 25.14 -4.84
CA VAL A 309 -28.18 24.67 -6.24
C VAL A 309 -26.82 24.98 -6.89
N PHE A 310 -26.26 26.18 -6.68
CA PHE A 310 -24.93 26.51 -7.17
C PHE A 310 -23.84 25.63 -6.55
N LYS A 311 -23.96 25.32 -5.26
CA LYS A 311 -23.03 24.44 -4.55
C LYS A 311 -23.09 23.00 -5.08
N VAL A 312 -24.29 22.48 -5.34
CA VAL A 312 -24.48 21.15 -5.96
C VAL A 312 -23.88 21.11 -7.36
N LYS A 313 -24.12 22.12 -8.22
CA LYS A 313 -23.50 22.19 -9.56
C LYS A 313 -21.97 22.21 -9.52
N ARG A 314 -21.37 22.89 -8.53
CA ARG A 314 -19.91 22.89 -8.33
C ARG A 314 -19.40 21.50 -7.91
N LEU A 315 -20.14 20.79 -7.07
CA LEU A 315 -19.81 19.42 -6.68
C LEU A 315 -19.91 18.46 -7.86
N ASP A 316 -20.99 18.55 -8.66
CA ASP A 316 -21.17 17.72 -9.87
C ASP A 316 -20.04 17.96 -10.90
N LYS A 317 -19.62 19.22 -11.09
CA LYS A 317 -18.50 19.55 -11.99
C LYS A 317 -17.18 18.96 -11.51
N ARG A 318 -16.94 18.94 -10.19
CA ARG A 318 -15.75 18.29 -9.60
C ARG A 318 -15.81 16.78 -9.74
N GLU A 319 -16.99 16.19 -9.57
CA GLU A 319 -17.19 14.74 -9.70
C GLU A 319 -16.89 14.26 -11.13
N ARG A 320 -17.41 14.96 -12.16
CA ARG A 320 -17.12 14.66 -13.58
C ARG A 320 -15.64 14.75 -13.95
N LEU A 321 -14.92 15.70 -13.36
CA LEU A 321 -13.47 15.85 -13.57
C LEU A 321 -12.67 14.71 -12.96
N ILE A 322 -13.19 14.06 -11.91
CA ILE A 322 -12.52 12.96 -11.21
C ILE A 322 -12.85 11.63 -11.87
N THR A 323 -14.10 11.42 -12.29
CA THR A 323 -14.55 10.17 -12.93
C THR A 323 -14.26 10.09 -14.43
N GLY A 324 -13.59 11.10 -15.00
CA GLY A 324 -13.20 11.10 -16.42
C GLY A 324 -14.35 11.14 -17.43
N THR A 325 -15.56 11.48 -16.99
CA THR A 325 -16.80 11.49 -17.80
C THR A 325 -17.10 12.86 -18.43
N ALA A 326 -16.09 13.71 -18.57
CA ALA A 326 -16.21 15.09 -19.05
C ALA A 326 -16.30 15.19 -20.58
#